data_AF-A0A951FVX2-F1
#
_entry.id   AF-A0A951FVX2-F1
#
_cell.length_a   1.000
_cell.length_b   1.000
_cell.length_c   1.000
_cell.angle_alpha   90.00
_cell.angle_beta   90.00
_cell.angle_gamma   90.00
#
_symmetry.space_group_name_H-M   'P 1'
#
loop_
_entity.id
_entity.type
_entity.pdbx_description
1 polymer ?
#
loop_
_entity_poly.entity_id
_entity_poly.type
_entity_poly.pdbx_seq_one_letter_code
_entity_poly.pdbx_strand_id
1 'polypeptide(L)'
;AYRRMRDIVSELREDGPSEAEVERARAYAAGARAIAFENTGAVARHAAQQTIVYGEDVDPDRTIELLDRVTFDEVKEVAAGVADRLSVACVGPHTVEDLESA
;
A
#
# COMPACT_ATOMS: atom_id res chain seq x y z
N ALA A 1 -3.75 20.07 -3.04
CA ALA A 1 -3.62 18.71 -2.49
C ALA A 1 -3.22 17.69 -3.56
N TYR A 2 -3.96 17.61 -4.68
CA TYR A 2 -3.66 16.69 -5.80
C TYR A 2 -2.21 16.79 -6.31
N ARG A 3 -1.73 17.98 -6.70
CA ARG A 3 -0.34 18.20 -7.11
C ARG A 3 0.67 17.59 -6.14
N ARG A 4 0.56 17.91 -4.84
CA ARG A 4 1.50 17.39 -3.84
C ARG A 4 1.46 15.87 -3.70
N MET A 5 0.28 15.25 -3.85
CA MET A 5 0.16 13.79 -3.86
C MET A 5 0.87 13.19 -5.07
N ARG A 6 0.73 13.81 -6.25
CA ARG A 6 1.46 13.42 -7.46
C ARG A 6 2.96 13.56 -7.26
N ASP A 7 3.42 14.70 -6.75
CA ASP A 7 4.85 14.94 -6.48
C ASP A 7 5.42 13.85 -5.56
N ILE A 8 4.74 13.52 -4.47
CA ILE A 8 5.20 12.48 -3.52
C ILE A 8 5.27 11.10 -4.19
N VAL A 9 4.29 10.74 -5.04
CA VAL A 9 4.30 9.45 -5.75
C VAL A 9 5.40 9.43 -6.81
N SER A 10 5.63 10.55 -7.50
CA SER A 10 6.73 10.70 -8.46
C SER A 10 8.09 10.62 -7.77
N GLU A 11 8.31 11.35 -6.68
CA GLU A 11 9.52 11.29 -5.83
C GLU A 11 9.77 9.84 -5.38
N LEU A 12 8.74 9.15 -4.85
CA LEU A 12 8.86 7.77 -4.41
C LEU A 12 9.22 6.81 -5.54
N ARG A 13 8.68 7.02 -6.74
CA ARG A 13 8.96 6.21 -7.92
C ARG A 13 10.38 6.44 -8.46
N GLU A 14 10.82 7.70 -8.50
CA GLU A 14 12.09 8.10 -9.11
C GLU A 14 13.28 7.84 -8.19
N ASP A 15 13.16 8.25 -6.92
CA ASP A 15 14.26 8.20 -5.94
C ASP A 15 14.17 6.97 -5.03
N GLY A 16 12.97 6.41 -4.87
CA GLY A 16 12.68 5.38 -3.88
C GLY A 16 12.46 5.97 -2.47
N PRO A 17 11.99 5.17 -1.51
CA PRO A 17 11.89 5.60 -0.12
C PRO A 17 13.28 5.64 0.52
N SER A 18 13.37 6.24 1.71
CA SER A 18 14.51 6.02 2.62
C SER A 18 14.36 4.69 3.40
N GLU A 19 15.47 4.11 3.84
CA GLU A 19 15.46 2.89 4.67
C GLU A 19 14.61 3.07 5.95
N ALA A 20 14.73 4.24 6.58
CA ALA A 20 13.97 4.55 7.79
C ALA A 20 12.46 4.66 7.53
N GLU A 21 12.04 5.11 6.34
CA GLU A 21 10.61 5.09 5.96
C GLU A 21 10.10 3.67 5.76
N VAL A 22 10.88 2.80 5.11
CA VAL A 22 10.52 1.40 4.93
C VAL A 22 10.41 0.66 6.27
N GLU A 23 11.36 0.88 7.18
CA GLU A 23 11.32 0.30 8.53
C GLU A 23 10.05 0.71 9.28
N ARG A 24 9.74 2.02 9.31
CA ARG A 24 8.54 2.53 9.97
C ARG A 24 7.25 2.02 9.32
N ALA A 25 7.19 2.02 7.99
CA ALA A 25 6.01 1.57 7.24
C ALA A 25 5.72 0.08 7.48
N ARG A 26 6.77 -0.75 7.50
CA ARG A 26 6.68 -2.17 7.83
C ARG A 26 6.20 -2.41 9.25
N ALA A 27 6.84 -1.78 10.24
CA ALA A 27 6.46 -1.94 11.65
C ALA A 27 5.00 -1.52 11.88
N TYR A 28 4.57 -0.43 11.23
CA TYR A 28 3.18 0.01 11.24
C TYR A 28 2.24 -1.03 10.60
N ALA A 29 2.59 -1.54 9.41
CA ALA A 29 1.75 -2.50 8.68
C ALA A 29 1.59 -3.83 9.45
N ALA A 30 2.68 -4.38 9.97
CA ALA A 30 2.67 -5.61 10.76
C ALA A 30 1.86 -5.42 12.05
N GLY A 31 2.12 -4.32 12.79
CA GLY A 31 1.39 -4.01 14.02
C GLY A 31 -0.10 -3.78 13.80
N ALA A 32 -0.48 -3.00 12.79
CA ALA A 32 -1.87 -2.78 12.42
C ALA A 32 -2.58 -4.10 12.05
N ARG A 33 -1.87 -5.01 11.37
CA ARG A 33 -2.41 -6.32 11.00
C ARG A 33 -2.64 -7.22 12.20
N ALA A 34 -1.68 -7.28 13.11
CA ALA A 34 -1.79 -8.05 14.35
C ALA A 34 -3.01 -7.62 15.18
N ILE A 35 -3.20 -6.31 15.38
CA ILE A 35 -4.35 -5.75 16.11
C ILE A 35 -5.66 -6.08 15.38
N ALA A 36 -5.70 -5.97 14.05
CA ALA A 36 -6.90 -6.27 13.28
C ALA A 36 -7.39 -7.73 13.48
N PHE A 37 -6.47 -8.67 13.68
CA PHE A 37 -6.81 -10.08 13.89
C PHE A 37 -7.32 -10.45 15.29
N GLU A 38 -7.39 -9.49 16.21
CA GLU A 38 -8.18 -9.65 17.45
C GLU A 38 -9.69 -9.67 17.17
N ASN A 39 -10.12 -9.21 15.99
CA ASN A 39 -11.50 -9.25 15.55
C ASN A 39 -11.78 -10.51 14.72
N THR A 40 -12.67 -11.39 15.21
CA THR A 40 -13.05 -12.63 14.52
C THR A 40 -13.63 -12.41 13.13
N GLY A 41 -14.34 -11.30 12.91
CA GLY A 41 -14.84 -10.92 11.59
C GLY A 41 -13.73 -10.49 10.64
N ALA A 42 -12.63 -9.91 11.12
CA ALA A 42 -11.47 -9.59 10.29
C ALA A 42 -10.72 -10.87 9.89
N VAL A 43 -10.57 -11.82 10.83
CA VAL A 43 -9.99 -13.15 10.55
C VAL A 43 -10.82 -13.89 9.50
N ALA A 44 -12.15 -13.94 9.64
CA ALA A 44 -13.03 -14.62 8.69
C ALA A 44 -12.96 -14.01 7.27
N ARG A 45 -12.90 -12.67 7.16
CA ARG A 45 -12.75 -12.00 5.86
C ARG A 45 -11.39 -12.28 5.23
N HIS A 46 -10.33 -12.30 6.03
CA HIS A 46 -9.01 -12.65 5.54
C HIS A 46 -8.96 -14.08 5.04
N ALA A 47 -9.51 -15.04 5.81
CA ALA A 47 -9.63 -16.43 5.40
C ALA A 47 -10.36 -16.58 4.06
N ALA A 48 -11.51 -15.92 3.91
CA ALA A 48 -12.26 -15.93 2.67
C ALA A 48 -11.45 -15.35 1.49
N GLN A 49 -10.69 -14.27 1.70
CA GLN A 49 -9.85 -13.69 0.66
C GLN A 49 -8.72 -14.65 0.23
N GLN A 50 -8.02 -15.27 1.19
CA GLN A 50 -6.94 -16.22 0.90
C GLN A 50 -7.46 -17.43 0.12
N THR A 51 -8.52 -18.06 0.61
CA THR A 51 -9.04 -19.28 -0.03
C THR A 51 -9.72 -19.01 -1.36
N ILE A 52 -10.52 -17.94 -1.47
CA ILE A 52 -11.37 -17.72 -2.66
C ILE A 52 -10.63 -16.96 -3.76
N VAL A 53 -9.82 -15.94 -3.40
CA VAL A 53 -9.15 -15.08 -4.39
C VAL A 53 -7.77 -15.63 -4.75
N TYR A 54 -7.00 -16.08 -3.75
CA TYR A 54 -5.62 -16.50 -3.94
C TYR A 54 -5.44 -18.02 -4.02
N GLY A 55 -6.42 -18.81 -3.55
CA GLY A 55 -6.31 -20.26 -3.49
C GLY A 55 -5.25 -20.74 -2.50
N GLU A 56 -4.96 -19.93 -1.47
CA GLU A 56 -3.92 -20.16 -0.48
C GLU A 56 -4.50 -20.67 0.84
N ASP A 57 -3.64 -21.33 1.63
CA ASP A 57 -3.97 -21.76 2.98
C ASP A 57 -4.20 -20.56 3.90
N VAL A 58 -5.12 -20.74 4.85
CA VAL A 58 -5.45 -19.69 5.82
C VAL A 58 -4.50 -19.76 7.00
N ASP A 59 -3.49 -18.92 6.99
CA ASP A 59 -2.59 -18.69 8.12
C ASP A 59 -2.45 -17.16 8.39
N PRO A 60 -3.16 -16.63 9.41
CA PRO A 60 -3.05 -15.23 9.78
C PRO A 60 -1.63 -14.81 10.20
N ASP A 61 -0.91 -15.69 10.90
CA ASP A 61 0.45 -15.40 11.39
C ASP A 61 1.42 -15.31 10.21
N ARG A 62 1.23 -16.16 9.19
CA ARG A 62 2.01 -16.10 7.95
C ARG A 62 1.95 -14.73 7.26
N THR A 63 0.81 -14.06 7.32
CA THR A 63 0.68 -12.70 6.73
C THR A 63 1.55 -11.69 7.48
N ILE A 64 1.65 -11.80 8.81
CA ILE A 64 2.51 -10.93 9.62
C ILE A 64 3.98 -11.22 9.33
N GLU A 65 4.37 -12.50 9.26
CA GLU A 65 5.73 -12.90 8.88
C GLU A 65 6.14 -12.44 7.48
N LEU A 66 5.20 -12.42 6.53
CA LEU A 66 5.44 -11.92 5.18
C LEU A 66 5.74 -10.42 5.19
N LEU A 67 4.99 -9.64 5.99
CA LEU A 67 5.25 -8.21 6.16
C LEU A 67 6.62 -7.97 6.81
N ASP A 68 6.97 -8.73 7.85
CA ASP A 68 8.25 -8.60 8.54
C ASP A 68 9.45 -8.93 7.66
N ARG A 69 9.28 -9.79 6.65
CA ARG A 69 10.34 -10.22 5.73
C ARG A 69 10.57 -9.36 4.50
N VAL A 70 9.71 -8.37 4.24
CA VAL A 70 9.89 -7.41 3.14
C VAL A 70 11.34 -6.85 3.16
N THR A 71 11.91 -6.35 2.09
CA THR A 71 13.23 -5.71 2.13
C THR A 71 13.16 -4.30 1.60
N PHE A 72 14.17 -3.50 1.93
CA PHE A 72 14.29 -2.16 1.36
C PHE A 72 14.34 -2.23 -0.17
N ASP A 73 15.13 -3.17 -0.71
CA ASP A 73 15.29 -3.35 -2.15
C ASP A 73 13.98 -3.77 -2.83
N GLU A 74 13.21 -4.68 -2.23
CA GLU A 74 11.88 -5.07 -2.75
C GLU A 74 10.93 -3.86 -2.81
N VAL A 75 10.90 -3.02 -1.77
CA VAL A 75 10.04 -1.82 -1.78
C VAL A 75 10.51 -0.82 -2.84
N LYS A 76 11.82 -0.62 -2.96
CA LYS A 76 12.40 0.27 -3.98
C LYS A 76 12.10 -0.22 -5.40
N GLU A 77 12.22 -1.52 -5.64
CA GLU A 77 11.90 -2.15 -6.93
C GLU A 77 10.41 -1.95 -7.27
N VAL A 78 9.51 -2.22 -6.33
CA VAL A 78 8.07 -2.03 -6.52
C VAL A 78 7.72 -0.55 -6.75
N ALA A 79 8.35 0.36 -6.01
CA ALA A 79 8.15 1.80 -6.16
C ALA A 79 8.50 2.29 -7.57
N ALA A 80 9.62 1.83 -8.13
CA ALA A 80 10.03 2.16 -9.50
C ALA A 80 9.02 1.67 -10.57
N GLY A 81 8.30 0.58 -10.27
CA GLY A 81 7.26 0.01 -11.12
C GLY A 81 5.91 0.74 -11.10
N VAL A 82 5.71 1.73 -10.21
CA VAL A 82 4.46 2.48 -10.13
C VAL A 82 4.21 3.27 -11.42
N ALA A 83 3.01 3.16 -11.98
CA ALA A 83 2.65 3.80 -13.23
C ALA A 83 2.50 5.33 -13.07
N ASP A 84 3.07 6.08 -14.01
CA ASP A 84 2.95 7.54 -14.08
C ASP A 84 1.56 8.00 -14.55
N ARG A 85 0.86 7.15 -15.32
CA ARG A 85 -0.48 7.48 -15.82
C ARG A 85 -1.54 7.23 -14.75
N LEU A 86 -1.96 8.31 -14.09
CA LEU A 86 -2.96 8.29 -13.02
C LEU A 86 -4.40 8.18 -13.58
N SER A 87 -5.25 7.44 -12.86
CA SER A 87 -6.70 7.48 -13.05
C SER A 87 -7.32 8.36 -11.96
N VAL A 88 -7.89 9.49 -12.34
CA VAL A 88 -8.38 10.51 -11.40
C VAL A 88 -9.90 10.55 -11.41
N ALA A 89 -10.51 10.53 -10.22
CA ALA A 89 -11.92 10.78 -10.01
C ALA A 89 -12.08 11.97 -9.04
N CYS A 90 -12.90 12.94 -9.41
CA CYS A 90 -13.17 14.13 -8.61
C CYS A 90 -14.67 14.38 -8.50
N VAL A 91 -15.13 14.75 -7.31
CA VAL A 91 -16.52 15.11 -7.05
C VAL A 91 -16.53 16.47 -6.37
N GLY A 92 -17.33 17.40 -6.90
CA GLY A 92 -17.43 18.76 -6.37
C GLY A 92 -17.16 19.82 -7.44
N PRO A 93 -16.94 21.08 -7.03
CA PRO A 93 -16.82 22.21 -7.95
C PRO A 93 -15.40 22.33 -8.51
N HIS A 94 -14.91 21.28 -9.17
CA HIS A 94 -13.61 21.25 -9.84
C HIS A 94 -13.77 21.00 -11.33
N THR A 95 -12.97 21.69 -12.13
CA THR A 95 -12.90 21.49 -13.58
C THR A 95 -11.79 20.52 -13.95
N VAL A 96 -11.81 20.03 -15.19
CA VAL A 96 -10.71 19.17 -15.71
C VAL A 96 -9.43 20.00 -15.80
N GLU A 97 -9.55 21.25 -16.22
CA GLU A 97 -8.44 22.20 -16.36
C GLU A 97 -7.74 22.47 -15.01
N ASP A 98 -8.50 22.54 -13.91
CA ASP A 98 -7.94 22.67 -12.54
C ASP A 98 -7.05 21.48 -12.16
N LEU A 99 -7.32 20.29 -12.71
CA LEU A 99 -6.61 19.05 -12.40
C LEU A 99 -5.48 18.77 -13.38
N GLU A 100 -5.61 19.16 -14.65
CA GLU A 100 -4.55 19.05 -15.65
C GLU A 100 -3.40 20.05 -15.40
N SER A 101 -3.74 21.23 -14.87
CA SER A 101 -2.75 22.25 -14.47
C SER A 101 -2.13 22.02 -13.09
N ALA A 102 -2.59 21.00 -12.37
CA ALA A 102 -2.11 20.61 -11.05
C ALA A 102 -0.98 19.59 -11.14
#